data_AF-A0A968L7A9-F1
#
_entry.id   AF-A0A968L7A9-F1
#
_cell.length_a   1.000
_cell.length_b   1.000
_cell.length_c   1.000
_cell.angle_alpha   90.00
_cell.angle_beta   90.00
_cell.angle_gamma   90.00
#
_symmetry.space_group_name_H-M   'P 1'
#
loop_
_entity.id
_entity.type
_entity.pdbx_description
1 polymer ?
#
loop_
_entity_poly.entity_id
_entity_poly.type
_entity_poly.pdbx_seq_one_letter_code
_entity_poly.pdbx_strand_id
1 'polypeptide(L)'
;MAGYDDQAVERLTGLTAEQRSALGELYARLEEGLRIEVHRRQRELYKEWVAQGIGAAGRTGETGYAAFLMVLKQLWLEQSPQVLPQIREHKPYKKRLRNSLEKNYLTELIRLREEEGLSWRQLSEYFKKEFKKTVSHTYLKRIYEEHLALDQ
;
A
#
# COMPACT_ATOMS: atom_id res chain seq x y z
N MET A 1 7.70 4.68 -26.26
CA MET A 1 8.00 3.79 -25.11
C MET A 1 7.20 2.52 -25.32
N ALA A 2 7.88 1.40 -25.60
CA ALA A 2 7.22 0.10 -25.68
C ALA A 2 6.70 -0.22 -24.27
N GLY A 3 5.38 -0.22 -24.09
CA GLY A 3 4.76 -0.63 -22.83
C GLY A 3 5.08 -2.11 -22.57
N TYR A 4 5.32 -2.46 -21.32
CA TYR A 4 5.51 -3.86 -20.93
C TYR A 4 4.16 -4.60 -20.99
N ASP A 5 4.17 -5.87 -21.40
CA ASP A 5 2.95 -6.68 -21.55
C ASP A 5 2.50 -7.24 -20.20
N ASP A 6 1.61 -6.51 -19.53
CA ASP A 6 1.01 -6.92 -18.25
C ASP A 6 0.33 -8.29 -18.33
N GLN A 7 -0.27 -8.62 -19.47
CA GLN A 7 -0.95 -9.91 -19.68
C GLN A 7 0.03 -11.07 -19.83
N ALA A 8 1.26 -10.82 -20.29
CA ALA A 8 2.29 -11.86 -20.35
C ALA A 8 2.71 -12.30 -18.94
N VAL A 9 2.90 -11.35 -18.02
CA VAL A 9 3.28 -11.65 -16.63
C VAL A 9 2.17 -12.39 -15.90
N GLU A 10 0.92 -11.99 -16.08
CA GLU A 10 -0.24 -12.67 -15.49
C GLU A 10 -0.38 -14.10 -16.03
N ARG A 11 -0.18 -14.34 -17.33
CA ARG A 11 -0.20 -15.69 -17.92
C ARG A 11 0.89 -16.61 -17.36
N LEU A 12 2.09 -16.07 -17.11
CA LEU A 12 3.22 -16.86 -16.61
C LEU A 12 3.12 -17.16 -15.11
N THR A 13 2.49 -16.27 -14.33
CA THR A 13 2.51 -16.36 -12.86
C THR A 13 1.16 -16.72 -12.25
N GLY A 14 0.07 -16.53 -13.00
CA GLY A 14 -1.31 -16.57 -12.49
C GLY A 14 -1.60 -15.48 -11.45
N LEU A 15 -0.80 -14.41 -11.39
CA LEU A 15 -0.93 -13.36 -10.39
C LEU A 15 -1.67 -12.14 -10.93
N THR A 16 -2.66 -11.69 -10.18
CA THR A 16 -3.35 -10.41 -10.47
C THR A 16 -2.40 -9.23 -10.25
N ALA A 17 -2.70 -8.07 -10.84
CA ALA A 17 -1.92 -6.85 -10.61
C ALA A 17 -1.76 -6.51 -9.10
N GLU A 18 -2.80 -6.76 -8.31
CA GLU A 18 -2.79 -6.54 -6.86
C GLU A 18 -1.80 -7.48 -6.16
N GLN A 19 -1.82 -8.76 -6.48
CA GLN A 19 -0.89 -9.75 -5.91
C GLN A 19 0.56 -9.43 -6.28
N ARG A 20 0.80 -8.97 -7.52
CA ARG A 20 2.12 -8.53 -7.97
C ARG A 20 2.62 -7.34 -7.16
N SER A 21 1.76 -6.35 -6.91
CA SER A 21 2.07 -5.21 -6.04
C SER A 21 2.40 -5.64 -4.60
N ALA A 22 1.61 -6.55 -4.03
CA ALA A 22 1.82 -7.05 -2.67
C ALA A 22 3.18 -7.74 -2.50
N LEU A 23 3.57 -8.56 -3.48
CA LEU A 23 4.89 -9.21 -3.51
C LEU A 23 6.03 -8.20 -3.67
N GLY A 24 5.82 -7.13 -4.43
CA GLY A 24 6.78 -6.02 -4.53
C GLY A 24 7.01 -5.32 -3.19
N GLU A 25 5.94 -5.05 -2.44
CA GLU A 25 6.05 -4.49 -1.08
C GLU A 25 6.74 -5.44 -0.10
N LEU A 26 6.46 -6.74 -0.20
CA LEU A 26 7.12 -7.77 0.59
C LEU A 26 8.62 -7.76 0.34
N TYR A 27 9.05 -7.73 -0.92
CA TYR A 27 10.45 -7.66 -1.30
C TYR A 27 11.16 -6.44 -0.67
N ALA A 28 10.51 -5.28 -0.68
CA ALA A 28 11.05 -4.06 -0.07
C ALA A 28 11.27 -4.18 1.45
N ARG A 29 10.59 -5.12 2.13
CA ARG A 29 10.73 -5.38 3.57
C ARG A 29 11.73 -6.50 3.89
N LEU A 30 12.15 -7.30 2.91
CA LEU A 30 13.12 -8.36 3.13
C LEU A 30 14.49 -7.79 3.52
N GLU A 31 15.18 -8.49 4.40
CA GLU A 31 16.60 -8.25 4.70
C GLU A 31 17.49 -8.61 3.50
N GLU A 32 18.70 -8.04 3.45
CA GLU A 32 19.61 -8.19 2.32
C GLU A 32 19.91 -9.65 1.96
N GLY A 33 20.16 -10.50 2.96
CA GLY A 33 20.42 -11.93 2.73
C GLY A 33 19.27 -12.64 2.02
N LEU A 34 18.02 -12.35 2.38
CA LEU A 34 16.85 -12.90 1.72
C LEU A 34 16.65 -12.34 0.31
N ARG A 35 17.00 -11.06 0.06
CA ARG A 35 16.97 -10.49 -1.29
C ARG A 35 17.97 -11.17 -2.22
N ILE A 36 19.18 -11.43 -1.72
CA ILE A 36 20.21 -12.18 -2.47
C ILE A 36 19.70 -13.58 -2.81
N GLU A 37 19.08 -14.27 -1.85
CA GLU A 37 18.52 -15.61 -2.08
C GLU A 37 17.37 -15.58 -3.09
N VAL A 38 16.48 -14.57 -3.04
CA VAL A 38 15.44 -14.37 -4.06
C VAL A 38 16.05 -14.25 -5.46
N HIS A 39 17.08 -13.42 -5.63
CA HIS A 39 17.74 -13.28 -6.93
C HIS A 39 18.54 -14.52 -7.36
N ARG A 40 19.03 -15.33 -6.42
CA ARG A 40 19.65 -16.62 -6.74
C ARG A 40 18.60 -17.60 -7.28
N ARG A 41 17.50 -17.81 -6.55
CA ARG A 41 16.40 -18.69 -6.96
C ARG A 41 15.72 -18.19 -8.24
N GLN A 42 15.59 -16.87 -8.43
CA GLN A 42 15.05 -16.28 -9.67
C GLN A 42 15.87 -16.71 -10.88
N ARG A 43 17.20 -16.67 -10.79
CA ARG A 43 18.08 -17.05 -11.91
C ARG A 43 17.95 -18.53 -12.26
N GLU A 44 17.85 -19.40 -11.26
CA GLU A 44 17.68 -20.84 -11.50
C GLU A 44 16.31 -21.14 -12.11
N LEU A 45 15.23 -20.58 -11.54
CA LEU A 45 13.89 -20.74 -12.10
C LEU A 45 13.78 -20.20 -13.53
N TYR A 46 14.42 -19.07 -13.82
CA TYR A 46 14.48 -18.51 -15.17
C TYR A 46 15.18 -19.46 -16.16
N LYS A 47 16.32 -20.07 -15.76
CA LYS A 47 17.00 -21.06 -16.61
C LYS A 47 16.12 -22.27 -16.87
N GLU A 48 15.43 -22.78 -15.85
CA GLU A 48 14.50 -23.89 -15.97
C GLU A 48 13.36 -23.56 -16.95
N TRP A 49 12.76 -22.37 -16.82
CA TRP A 49 11.72 -21.91 -17.72
C TRP A 49 12.22 -21.80 -19.16
N VAL A 50 13.40 -21.21 -19.37
CA VAL A 50 14.01 -21.13 -20.70
C VAL A 50 14.27 -22.52 -21.28
N ALA A 51 14.79 -23.46 -20.48
CA ALA A 51 15.02 -24.84 -20.91
C ALA A 51 13.73 -25.57 -21.28
N GLN A 52 12.62 -25.24 -20.62
CA GLN A 52 11.27 -25.76 -20.92
C GLN A 52 10.57 -25.01 -22.07
N GLY A 53 11.21 -24.01 -22.67
CA GLY A 53 10.59 -23.16 -23.69
C GLY A 53 9.50 -22.23 -23.15
N ILE A 54 9.44 -22.03 -21.83
CA ILE A 54 8.53 -21.11 -21.15
C ILE A 54 9.14 -19.70 -21.21
N GLY A 55 8.45 -18.81 -21.91
CA GLY A 55 8.90 -17.45 -22.19
C GLY A 55 9.23 -17.27 -23.68
N ALA A 56 8.61 -16.29 -24.31
CA ALA A 56 8.77 -16.06 -25.74
C ALA A 56 10.18 -15.51 -26.06
N ALA A 57 10.74 -15.93 -27.19
CA ALA A 57 11.94 -15.31 -27.76
C ALA A 57 11.73 -13.79 -27.90
N GLY A 58 12.53 -12.99 -27.19
CA GLY A 58 12.42 -11.52 -27.16
C GLY A 58 11.65 -10.92 -25.97
N ARG A 59 11.09 -11.72 -25.05
CA ARG A 59 10.41 -11.25 -23.82
C ARG A 59 11.18 -11.65 -22.56
N THR A 60 12.49 -11.41 -22.59
CA THR A 60 13.41 -11.77 -21.49
C THR A 60 13.11 -10.96 -20.23
N GLY A 61 12.66 -9.71 -20.37
CA GLY A 61 12.29 -8.83 -19.26
C GLY A 61 11.06 -9.33 -18.49
N GLU A 62 9.96 -9.61 -19.19
CA GLU A 62 8.71 -10.09 -18.59
C GLU A 62 8.88 -11.48 -17.97
N THR A 63 9.61 -12.37 -18.65
CA THR A 63 9.88 -13.72 -18.15
C THR A 63 10.76 -13.67 -16.91
N GLY A 64 11.79 -12.81 -16.90
CA GLY A 64 12.65 -12.61 -15.73
C GLY A 64 11.90 -11.99 -14.54
N TYR A 65 11.00 -11.05 -14.79
CA TYR A 65 10.14 -10.45 -13.76
C TYR A 65 9.08 -11.43 -13.24
N ALA A 66 8.50 -12.25 -14.11
CA ALA A 66 7.57 -13.31 -13.72
C ALA A 66 8.24 -14.36 -12.83
N ALA A 67 9.46 -14.80 -13.18
CA ALA A 67 10.24 -15.71 -12.35
C ALA A 67 10.56 -15.09 -10.97
N PHE A 68 10.87 -13.80 -10.93
CA PHE A 68 11.08 -13.06 -9.68
C PHE A 68 9.83 -13.08 -8.78
N LEU A 69 8.66 -12.77 -9.33
CA LEU A 69 7.40 -12.80 -8.59
C LEU A 69 7.04 -14.21 -8.10
N MET A 70 7.32 -15.24 -8.89
CA MET A 70 7.10 -16.63 -8.48
C MET A 70 7.98 -17.05 -7.30
N VAL A 71 9.24 -16.65 -7.30
CA VAL A 71 10.15 -16.91 -6.18
C VAL A 71 9.71 -16.17 -4.92
N LEU A 72 9.28 -14.91 -5.04
CA LEU A 72 8.72 -14.17 -3.90
C LEU A 72 7.49 -14.84 -3.33
N LYS A 73 6.60 -15.36 -4.19
CA LYS A 73 5.43 -16.12 -3.77
C LYS A 73 5.82 -17.41 -3.04
N GLN A 74 6.78 -18.16 -3.57
CA GLN A 74 7.29 -19.38 -2.93
C GLN A 74 7.91 -19.09 -1.56
N LEU A 75 8.80 -18.10 -1.47
CA LEU A 75 9.43 -17.67 -0.23
C LEU A 75 8.38 -17.27 0.83
N TRP A 76 7.30 -16.60 0.40
CA TRP A 76 6.21 -16.23 1.29
C TRP A 76 5.43 -17.45 1.80
N LEU A 77 5.09 -18.39 0.91
CA LEU A 77 4.40 -19.63 1.31
C LEU A 77 5.25 -20.48 2.26
N GLU A 78 6.58 -20.49 2.08
CA GLU A 78 7.54 -21.15 2.98
C GLU A 78 7.56 -20.51 4.38
N GLN A 79 7.47 -19.18 4.47
CA GLN A 79 7.51 -18.43 5.73
C GLN A 79 6.15 -18.33 6.43
N SER A 80 5.05 -18.47 5.70
CA SER A 80 3.69 -18.46 6.24
C SER A 80 2.79 -19.36 5.39
N PRO A 81 2.54 -20.61 5.83
CA PRO A 81 1.75 -21.59 5.08
C PRO A 81 0.28 -21.19 4.85
N GLN A 82 -0.17 -20.10 5.49
CA GLN A 82 -1.56 -19.67 5.48
C GLN A 82 -1.64 -18.21 5.01
N VAL A 83 -2.16 -18.03 3.79
CA VAL A 83 -2.59 -16.78 3.14
C VAL A 83 -1.47 -15.98 2.45
N LEU A 84 -1.68 -15.67 1.15
CA LEU A 84 -0.92 -14.64 0.40
C LEU A 84 -0.92 -13.32 1.19
N PRO A 85 0.10 -12.46 1.06
CA PRO A 85 0.17 -11.24 1.87
C PRO A 85 -1.08 -10.39 1.62
N GLN A 86 -1.96 -10.32 2.63
CA GLN A 86 -3.06 -9.36 2.60
C GLN A 86 -2.44 -7.97 2.64
N ILE A 87 -2.67 -7.21 1.56
CA ILE A 87 -2.19 -5.85 1.43
C ILE A 87 -2.80 -5.04 2.58
N ARG A 88 -1.95 -4.42 3.41
CA ARG A 88 -2.40 -3.28 4.20
C ARG A 88 -2.74 -2.18 3.21
N GLU A 89 -4.03 -1.96 2.94
CA GLU A 89 -4.48 -0.87 2.06
C GLU A 89 -3.63 0.37 2.30
N HIS A 90 -2.88 0.81 1.30
CA HIS A 90 -2.13 2.05 1.37
C HIS A 90 -3.16 3.19 1.31
N LYS A 91 -3.79 3.48 2.46
CA LYS A 91 -4.83 4.51 2.57
C LYS A 91 -4.22 5.81 2.04
N PRO A 92 -4.83 6.47 1.04
CA PRO A 92 -4.33 7.73 0.53
C PRO A 92 -4.17 8.72 1.69
N TYR A 93 -3.12 9.54 1.66
CA TYR A 93 -2.76 10.45 2.76
C TYR A 93 -3.97 11.21 3.35
N LYS A 94 -4.91 11.65 2.51
CA LYS A 94 -6.17 12.30 2.91
C LYS A 94 -7.09 11.39 3.74
N LYS A 95 -7.20 10.10 3.42
CA LYS A 95 -7.98 9.09 4.16
C LYS A 95 -7.31 8.71 5.49
N ARG A 96 -5.98 8.79 5.60
CA ARG A 96 -5.25 8.63 6.87
C ARG A 96 -5.45 9.83 7.81
N LEU A 97 -5.39 11.04 7.27
CA LEU A 97 -5.67 12.26 8.04
C LEU A 97 -7.13 12.29 8.53
N ARG A 98 -8.10 11.96 7.66
CA ARG A 98 -9.52 11.84 8.04
C ARG A 98 -9.72 10.82 9.16
N ASN A 99 -9.22 9.59 8.99
CA ASN A 99 -9.34 8.56 10.04
C ASN A 99 -8.67 8.96 11.36
N SER A 100 -7.53 9.66 11.30
CA SER A 100 -6.84 10.13 12.51
C SER A 100 -7.65 11.23 13.20
N LEU A 101 -8.19 12.18 12.43
CA LEU A 101 -9.07 13.26 12.93
C LEU A 101 -10.36 12.71 13.52
N GLU A 102 -11.04 11.82 12.81
CA GLU A 102 -12.31 11.22 13.25
C GLU A 102 -12.14 10.35 14.50
N LYS A 103 -11.08 9.52 14.56
CA LYS A 103 -10.91 8.59 15.69
C LYS A 103 -10.29 9.22 16.92
N ASN A 104 -9.35 10.15 16.76
CA ASN A 104 -8.53 10.62 17.86
C ASN A 104 -8.80 12.07 18.26
N TYR A 105 -9.39 12.88 17.38
CA TYR A 105 -9.47 14.32 17.58
C TYR A 105 -10.88 14.91 17.40
N LEU A 106 -11.87 14.10 17.07
CA LEU A 106 -13.25 14.55 16.84
C LEU A 106 -13.93 14.97 18.13
N THR A 107 -13.76 14.20 19.19
CA THR A 107 -14.22 14.55 20.54
C THR A 107 -13.61 15.87 21.01
N GLU A 108 -12.31 16.06 20.78
CA GLU A 108 -11.63 17.31 21.13
C GLU A 108 -12.10 18.49 20.27
N LEU A 109 -12.36 18.26 18.97
CA LEU A 109 -12.93 19.27 18.08
C LEU A 109 -14.29 19.76 18.57
N ILE A 110 -15.19 18.84 18.95
CA ILE A 110 -16.53 19.15 19.47
C ILE A 110 -16.39 19.93 20.77
N ARG A 111 -15.56 19.44 21.70
CA ARG A 111 -15.29 20.11 22.97
C ARG A 111 -14.80 21.55 22.78
N LEU A 112 -13.77 21.76 21.96
CA LEU A 112 -13.22 23.08 21.68
C LEU A 112 -14.21 24.00 20.94
N ARG A 113 -15.15 23.43 20.19
CA ARG A 113 -16.16 24.19 19.44
C ARG A 113 -17.35 24.58 20.32
N GLU A 114 -17.83 23.66 21.16
CA GLU A 114 -19.06 23.81 21.94
C GLU A 114 -18.80 24.34 23.35
N GLU A 115 -17.73 23.91 24.02
CA GLU A 115 -17.37 24.37 25.36
C GLU A 115 -16.57 25.68 25.32
N GLU A 116 -15.57 25.76 24.44
CA GLU A 116 -14.67 26.94 24.35
C GLU A 116 -15.10 27.98 23.31
N GLY A 117 -16.07 27.65 22.44
CA GLY A 117 -16.61 28.58 21.44
C GLY A 117 -15.60 29.02 20.37
N LEU A 118 -14.48 28.31 20.20
CA LEU A 118 -13.40 28.73 19.31
C LEU A 118 -13.84 28.79 17.85
N SER A 119 -13.39 29.82 17.13
CA SER A 119 -13.63 29.95 15.69
C SER A 119 -12.85 28.89 14.90
N TRP A 120 -13.34 28.52 13.72
CA TRP A 120 -12.69 27.52 12.85
C TRP A 120 -11.22 27.84 12.53
N ARG A 121 -10.87 29.12 12.44
CA ARG A 121 -9.48 29.57 12.23
C ARG A 121 -8.62 29.32 13.46
N GLN A 122 -9.15 29.57 14.66
CA GLN A 122 -8.45 29.28 15.91
C GLN A 122 -8.27 27.77 16.13
N LEU A 123 -9.26 26.96 15.79
CA LEU A 123 -9.15 25.49 15.84
C LEU A 123 -8.05 24.97 14.91
N SER A 124 -7.93 25.53 13.70
CA SER A 124 -6.85 25.17 12.77
C SER A 124 -5.46 25.46 13.33
N GLU A 125 -5.27 26.64 13.94
CA GLU A 125 -4.00 27.00 14.59
C GLU A 125 -3.74 26.18 15.86
N TYR A 126 -4.78 25.88 16.65
CA TYR A 126 -4.67 25.01 17.83
C TYR A 126 -4.19 23.61 17.46
N PHE A 127 -4.78 23.01 16.43
CA PHE A 127 -4.37 21.69 15.94
C PHE A 127 -2.93 21.67 15.40
N LYS A 128 -2.48 22.78 14.82
CA LYS A 128 -1.10 22.94 14.39
C LYS A 128 -0.14 23.08 15.57
N LYS A 129 -0.54 23.80 16.63
CA LYS A 129 0.30 24.07 17.80
C LYS A 129 0.42 22.84 18.71
N GLU A 130 -0.71 22.27 19.12
CA GLU A 130 -0.80 21.18 20.09
C GLU A 130 -0.54 19.82 19.44
N PHE A 131 -1.18 19.52 18.31
CA PHE A 131 -1.09 18.19 17.69
C PHE A 131 -0.06 18.11 16.56
N LYS A 132 0.62 19.20 16.23
CA LYS A 132 1.54 19.32 15.08
C LYS A 132 0.89 18.85 13.77
N LYS A 133 -0.43 19.03 13.62
CA LYS A 133 -1.19 18.67 12.42
C LYS A 133 -1.65 19.93 11.70
N THR A 134 -1.17 20.11 10.47
CA THR A 134 -1.63 21.19 9.60
C THR A 134 -2.95 20.78 8.95
N VAL A 135 -4.06 21.28 9.48
CA VAL A 135 -5.40 21.01 8.96
C VAL A 135 -6.09 22.33 8.63
N SER A 136 -6.65 22.45 7.43
CA SER A 136 -7.38 23.65 7.03
C SER A 136 -8.64 23.84 7.88
N HIS A 137 -8.92 25.09 8.29
CA HIS A 137 -10.17 25.47 8.97
C HIS A 137 -11.43 25.04 8.20
N THR A 138 -11.41 25.10 6.86
CA THR A 138 -12.53 24.62 6.02
C THR A 138 -12.72 23.11 6.11
N TYR A 139 -11.63 22.36 6.31
CA TYR A 139 -11.68 20.91 6.43
C TYR A 139 -12.20 20.47 7.81
N LEU A 140 -11.81 21.18 8.88
CA LEU A 140 -12.34 20.96 10.22
C LEU A 140 -13.85 21.22 10.28
N LYS A 141 -14.30 22.34 9.69
CA LYS A 141 -15.72 22.67 9.58
C LYS A 141 -16.49 21.54 8.86
N ARG A 142 -15.98 21.08 7.72
CA ARG A 142 -16.61 20.02 6.94
C ARG A 142 -16.73 18.70 7.73
N ILE A 143 -15.68 18.30 8.46
CA ILE A 143 -15.73 17.08 9.28
C ILE A 143 -16.79 17.20 10.39
N TYR A 144 -16.87 18.36 11.03
CA TYR A 144 -17.87 18.61 12.06
C TYR A 144 -19.30 18.56 11.51
N GLU A 145 -19.55 19.19 10.36
CA GLU A 145 -20.86 19.16 9.69
C GLU A 145 -21.24 17.74 9.23
N GLU A 146 -20.28 16.98 8.68
CA GLU A 146 -20.48 15.57 8.32
C GLU A 146 -20.82 14.71 9.56
N HIS A 147 -20.22 14.99 10.72
CA HIS A 147 -20.52 14.28 11.96
C HIS A 147 -21.92 14.60 12.49
N LEU A 148 -22.30 15.88 12.52
CA LEU A 148 -23.64 16.32 12.91
C LEU A 148 -24.75 15.70 12.05
N ALA A 149 -24.47 15.47 10.76
CA ALA A 149 -25.40 14.83 9.84
C ALA A 149 -25.47 13.30 9.98
N LEU A 150 -24.51 12.67 10.66
CA LEU A 150 -24.49 11.23 10.94
C LEU A 150 -25.12 10.88 12.30
N ASP A 151 -25.15 11.83 13.23
CA ASP A 151 -25.79 11.69 14.55
C ASP A 151 -27.28 12.08 14.56
N GLN A 152 -27.85 12.48 13.40
CA GLN A 152 -29.29 12.69 13.18
C GLN A 152 -29.94 11.50 12.48
#